data_AF-A0A9W9NA07-F1
#
_entry.id   AF-A0A9W9NA07-F1
#
_cell.length_a   1.000
_cell.length_b   1.000
_cell.length_c   1.000
_cell.angle_alpha   90.00
_cell.angle_beta   90.00
_cell.angle_gamma   90.00
#
_symmetry.space_group_name_H-M   'P 1'
#
loop_
_entity.id
_entity.type
_entity.pdbx_description
1 polymer ?
#
loop_
_entity_poly.entity_id
_entity_poly.type
_entity_poly.pdbx_seq_one_letter_code
_entity_poly.pdbx_strand_id
1 'polypeptide(L)'
;MIIGLEFDFEWRGPGIEVASQFCSWVFSAQPLSRNLEVIVDAVVHGLKKVASDNQVPMSKITLEMLSDVVNVTGPKIMTVAILESLEQLFGRPVDDRDFSGIKHLKLVGDVLIMPGVSFAATQNGSPRDRGDVPVTHHYEGSWKQADVEANKRKSKRRKDNWHT
;
A
#
# COMPACT_ATOMS: atom_id res chain seq x y z
N MET A 1 12.61 3.14 9.67
CA MET A 1 11.86 3.83 8.60
C MET A 1 10.92 4.84 9.23
N ILE A 2 10.67 6.00 8.60
CA ILE A 2 9.66 6.98 9.02
C ILE A 2 8.58 7.01 7.94
N ILE A 3 7.32 6.80 8.32
CA ILE A 3 6.21 6.67 7.38
C ILE A 3 4.93 7.26 7.98
N GLY A 4 4.03 7.77 7.13
CA GLY A 4 2.74 8.32 7.53
C GLY A 4 1.57 7.39 7.23
N LEU A 5 0.48 7.57 7.96
CA LEU A 5 -0.82 6.99 7.60
C LEU A 5 -1.43 7.80 6.45
N GLU A 6 -1.79 7.12 5.37
CA GLU A 6 -2.60 7.69 4.29
C GLU A 6 -4.10 7.60 4.64
N PHE A 7 -4.52 6.41 5.06
CA PHE A 7 -5.86 6.17 5.59
C PHE A 7 -5.73 5.57 6.99
N ASP A 8 -6.36 6.21 7.97
CA ASP A 8 -6.45 5.74 9.35
C ASP A 8 -7.86 5.19 9.61
N PHE A 9 -7.98 3.87 9.65
CA PHE A 9 -9.23 3.17 9.86
C PHE A 9 -9.12 2.20 11.05
N GLU A 10 -10.22 2.06 11.78
CA GLU A 10 -10.30 1.11 12.88
C GLU A 10 -10.16 -0.34 12.40
N TRP A 11 -9.62 -1.17 13.29
CA TRP A 11 -9.49 -2.61 13.10
C TRP A 11 -10.85 -3.28 12.85
N ARG A 12 -10.91 -4.15 11.84
CA ARG A 12 -12.18 -4.70 11.32
C ARG A 12 -12.49 -6.14 11.74
N GLY A 13 -11.71 -6.73 12.63
CA GLY A 13 -11.90 -8.11 13.08
C GLY A 13 -10.76 -9.05 12.69
N PRO A 14 -10.73 -10.26 13.29
CA PRO A 14 -9.68 -11.24 13.03
C PRO A 14 -9.82 -11.82 11.61
N GLY A 15 -8.69 -12.04 10.94
CA GLY A 15 -8.67 -12.59 9.57
C GLY A 15 -9.13 -11.61 8.48
N ILE A 16 -9.47 -10.37 8.85
CA ILE A 16 -9.71 -9.29 7.91
C ILE A 16 -8.39 -8.57 7.66
N GLU A 17 -8.12 -8.28 6.39
CA GLU A 17 -6.93 -7.56 5.99
C GLU A 17 -6.88 -6.16 6.62
N VAL A 18 -5.67 -5.66 6.88
CA VAL A 18 -5.43 -4.35 7.48
C VAL A 18 -6.26 -3.25 6.79
N ALA A 19 -7.01 -2.50 7.58
CA ALA A 19 -7.91 -1.48 7.09
C ALA A 19 -7.15 -0.21 6.72
N SER A 20 -6.25 0.22 7.60
CA SER A 20 -5.38 1.37 7.43
C SER A 20 -4.30 1.13 6.39
N GLN A 21 -3.81 2.20 5.77
CA GLN A 21 -2.74 2.14 4.78
C GLN A 21 -1.68 3.18 5.05
N PHE A 22 -0.42 2.81 4.83
CA PHE A 22 0.68 3.75 4.85
C PHE A 22 0.80 4.52 3.53
N CYS A 23 1.23 5.78 3.60
CA CYS A 23 1.47 6.58 2.41
C CYS A 23 2.74 6.11 1.67
N SER A 24 2.58 5.84 0.38
CA SER A 24 3.69 5.45 -0.51
C SER A 24 4.38 6.65 -1.19
N TRP A 25 3.78 7.85 -1.15
CA TRP A 25 4.34 9.04 -1.79
C TRP A 25 5.48 9.70 -1.02
N VAL A 26 5.45 9.63 0.31
CA VAL A 26 6.48 10.25 1.17
C VAL A 26 6.77 9.32 2.34
N PHE A 27 8.03 8.92 2.46
CA PHE A 27 8.59 8.21 3.61
C PHE A 27 10.09 8.48 3.64
N SER A 28 10.74 8.19 4.77
CA SER A 28 12.19 8.27 4.91
C SER A 28 12.76 6.97 5.45
N ALA A 29 13.87 6.52 4.89
CA ALA A 29 14.54 5.31 5.33
C ALA A 29 16.04 5.41 5.09
N GLN A 30 16.82 4.73 5.94
CA GLN A 30 18.24 4.58 5.71
C GLN A 30 18.47 3.76 4.43
N PRO A 31 19.50 4.09 3.62
CA PRO A 31 19.90 3.24 2.51
C PRO A 31 20.08 1.79 2.96
N LEU A 32 19.57 0.84 2.18
CA LEU A 32 19.65 -0.61 2.46
C LEU A 32 19.01 -1.02 3.80
N SER A 33 18.08 -0.24 4.35
CA SER A 33 17.35 -0.67 5.54
C SER A 33 16.48 -1.90 5.25
N ARG A 34 16.38 -2.80 6.23
CA ARG A 34 15.50 -3.97 6.20
C ARG A 34 14.09 -3.64 5.71
N ASN A 35 13.51 -2.55 6.21
CA ASN A 35 12.17 -2.11 5.83
C ASN A 35 12.04 -1.80 4.32
N LEU A 36 13.05 -1.22 3.69
CA LEU A 36 13.04 -1.02 2.23
C LEU A 36 13.21 -2.33 1.47
N GLU A 37 14.10 -3.21 1.96
CA GLU A 37 14.37 -4.50 1.33
C GLU A 37 13.11 -5.37 1.28
N VAL A 38 12.37 -5.49 2.40
CA VAL A 38 11.12 -6.27 2.43
C VAL A 38 10.05 -5.73 1.49
N ILE A 39 9.97 -4.41 1.32
CA ILE A 39 9.03 -3.78 0.37
C ILE A 39 9.43 -4.11 -1.07
N VAL A 40 10.72 -3.97 -1.40
CA VAL A 40 11.24 -4.28 -2.73
C VAL A 40 11.00 -5.75 -3.07
N ASP A 41 11.32 -6.65 -2.14
CA ASP A 41 11.13 -8.09 -2.33
C ASP A 41 9.65 -8.44 -2.52
N ALA A 42 8.74 -7.85 -1.73
CA ALA A 42 7.31 -8.05 -1.89
C ALA A 42 6.81 -7.61 -3.27
N VAL A 43 7.23 -6.42 -3.74
CA VAL A 43 6.87 -5.91 -5.08
C VAL A 43 7.45 -6.79 -6.19
N VAL A 44 8.72 -7.18 -6.09
CA VAL A 44 9.38 -8.05 -7.08
C VAL A 44 8.72 -9.43 -7.12
N HIS A 45 8.37 -10.00 -5.97
CA HIS A 45 7.63 -11.26 -5.90
C HIS A 45 6.22 -11.13 -6.49
N GLY A 46 5.51 -10.04 -6.21
CA GLY A 46 4.20 -9.76 -6.80
C GLY A 46 4.27 -9.70 -8.34
N LEU A 47 5.25 -8.97 -8.88
CA LEU A 47 5.48 -8.88 -10.33
C LEU A 47 5.88 -10.24 -10.94
N LYS A 48 6.78 -10.99 -10.30
CA LYS A 48 7.14 -12.35 -10.73
C LYS A 48 5.92 -13.28 -10.75
N LYS A 49 5.05 -13.18 -9.76
CA LYS A 49 3.81 -13.96 -9.71
C LYS A 49 2.89 -13.60 -10.88
N VAL A 50 2.67 -12.32 -11.14
CA VAL A 50 1.86 -11.87 -12.29
C VAL A 50 2.44 -12.38 -13.61
N ALA A 51 3.75 -12.29 -13.80
CA ALA A 51 4.45 -12.82 -14.97
C ALA A 51 4.22 -14.34 -15.12
N SER A 52 4.38 -15.09 -14.04
CA SER A 52 4.16 -16.55 -14.01
C SER A 52 2.72 -16.93 -14.32
N ASP A 53 1.74 -16.27 -13.68
CA ASP A 53 0.31 -16.54 -13.86
C ASP A 53 -0.13 -16.28 -15.33
N ASN A 54 0.53 -15.33 -16.00
CA ASN A 54 0.25 -14.97 -17.40
C ASN A 54 1.21 -15.64 -18.41
N GLN A 55 2.15 -16.47 -17.94
CA GLN A 55 3.14 -17.16 -18.78
C GLN A 55 3.95 -16.21 -19.68
N VAL A 56 4.31 -15.04 -19.16
CA VAL A 56 5.12 -14.04 -19.88
C VAL A 56 6.38 -13.69 -19.09
N PRO A 57 7.48 -13.24 -19.74
CA PRO A 57 8.60 -12.66 -19.01
C PRO A 57 8.16 -11.35 -18.32
N MET A 58 8.82 -10.99 -17.22
CA MET A 58 8.48 -9.81 -16.42
C MET A 58 8.46 -8.49 -17.23
N SER A 59 9.32 -8.39 -18.27
CA SER A 59 9.37 -7.25 -19.19
C SER A 59 8.14 -7.10 -20.11
N LYS A 60 7.24 -8.09 -20.13
CA LYS A 60 6.02 -8.12 -20.92
C LYS A 60 4.76 -7.99 -20.06
N ILE A 61 4.89 -7.74 -18.76
CA ILE A 61 3.74 -7.42 -17.90
C ILE A 61 3.10 -6.13 -18.42
N THR A 62 1.80 -6.20 -18.65
CA THR A 62 0.98 -5.03 -18.99
C THR A 62 0.02 -4.70 -17.84
N LEU A 63 -0.51 -3.48 -17.80
CA LEU A 63 -1.52 -3.09 -16.81
C LEU A 63 -2.74 -4.02 -16.80
N GLU A 64 -3.07 -4.59 -17.97
CA GLU A 64 -4.18 -5.54 -18.10
C GLU A 64 -3.91 -6.90 -17.45
N MET A 65 -2.68 -7.21 -17.07
CA MET A 65 -2.35 -8.45 -16.34
C MET A 65 -2.44 -8.26 -14.83
N LEU A 66 -2.45 -7.02 -14.35
CA LEU A 66 -2.58 -6.69 -12.94
C LEU A 66 -4.05 -6.83 -12.53
N SER A 67 -4.33 -7.57 -11.45
CA SER A 67 -5.67 -7.68 -10.88
C SER A 67 -6.12 -6.35 -10.25
N ASP A 68 -5.18 -5.66 -9.58
CA ASP A 68 -5.31 -4.32 -9.04
C ASP A 68 -3.89 -3.74 -8.86
N VAL A 69 -3.60 -2.57 -9.45
CA VAL A 69 -2.30 -1.90 -9.35
C VAL A 69 -1.95 -1.59 -7.89
N VAL A 70 -2.94 -1.25 -7.07
CA VAL A 70 -2.75 -0.90 -5.65
C VAL A 70 -2.20 -2.09 -4.86
N ASN A 71 -2.60 -3.30 -5.23
CA ASN A 71 -2.20 -4.54 -4.57
C ASN A 71 -0.88 -5.12 -5.08
N VAL A 72 -0.37 -4.65 -6.23
CA VAL A 72 0.88 -5.19 -6.81
C VAL A 72 2.04 -4.20 -6.67
N THR A 73 1.79 -2.90 -6.76
CA THR A 73 2.84 -1.86 -6.67
C THR A 73 2.44 -0.64 -5.85
N GLY A 74 1.27 -0.66 -5.20
CA GLY A 74 0.72 0.50 -4.51
C GLY A 74 0.97 0.52 -2.99
N PRO A 75 0.32 1.46 -2.27
CA PRO A 75 0.46 1.59 -0.82
C PRO A 75 0.04 0.34 -0.05
N LYS A 76 -0.83 -0.51 -0.62
CA LYS A 76 -1.30 -1.72 0.06
C LYS A 76 -0.20 -2.77 0.21
N ILE A 77 0.48 -3.14 -0.88
CA ILE A 77 1.54 -4.15 -0.82
C ILE A 77 2.68 -3.71 0.10
N MET A 78 3.00 -2.41 0.09
CA MET A 78 3.97 -1.80 1.00
C MET A 78 3.53 -1.95 2.46
N THR A 79 2.27 -1.63 2.77
CA THR A 79 1.72 -1.75 4.12
C THR A 79 1.78 -3.19 4.61
N VAL A 80 1.29 -4.13 3.82
CA VAL A 80 1.27 -5.56 4.18
C VAL A 80 2.70 -6.09 4.41
N ALA A 81 3.64 -5.79 3.50
CA ALA A 81 5.03 -6.26 3.63
C ALA A 81 5.71 -5.76 4.92
N ILE A 82 5.48 -4.49 5.30
CA ILE A 82 6.01 -3.94 6.55
C ILE A 82 5.41 -4.66 7.76
N LEU A 83 4.09 -4.86 7.77
CA LEU A 83 3.39 -5.51 8.90
C LEU A 83 3.79 -6.98 9.05
N GLU A 84 3.89 -7.73 7.95
CA GLU A 84 4.39 -9.11 7.96
C GLU A 84 5.82 -9.20 8.50
N SER A 85 6.68 -8.26 8.09
CA SER A 85 8.06 -8.17 8.61
C SER A 85 8.10 -7.88 10.11
N LEU A 86 7.23 -7.00 10.61
CA LEU A 86 7.12 -6.71 12.05
C LEU A 86 6.53 -7.89 12.83
N GLU A 87 5.55 -8.60 12.27
CA GLU A 87 4.98 -9.82 12.85
C GLU A 87 6.04 -10.90 13.02
N GLN A 88 6.87 -11.14 12.00
CA GLN A 88 8.01 -12.06 12.09
C GLN A 88 9.01 -11.64 13.17
N LEU A 89 9.25 -10.33 13.34
CA LEU A 89 10.18 -9.81 14.35
C LEU A 89 9.65 -10.03 15.78
N PHE A 90 8.35 -9.84 15.99
CA PHE A 90 7.75 -9.89 17.32
C PHE A 90 7.19 -11.27 17.70
N GLY A 91 6.97 -12.16 16.74
CA GLY A 91 6.31 -13.45 16.98
C GLY A 91 4.83 -13.28 17.39
N ARG A 92 4.20 -12.16 17.03
CA ARG A 92 2.78 -11.88 17.24
C ARG A 92 2.21 -11.09 16.06
N PRO A 93 0.90 -11.17 15.80
CA PRO A 93 0.26 -10.34 14.79
C PRO A 93 0.51 -8.85 15.03
N VAL A 94 0.79 -8.12 13.95
CA VAL A 94 0.89 -6.65 13.93
C VAL A 94 -0.12 -6.12 12.92
N ASP A 95 -1.08 -5.32 13.39
CA ASP A 95 -2.19 -4.84 12.55
C ASP A 95 -2.67 -3.44 12.99
N ASP A 96 -3.84 -3.00 12.52
CA ASP A 96 -4.43 -1.69 12.83
C ASP A 96 -4.41 -1.36 14.34
N ARG A 97 -4.50 -2.36 15.24
CA ARG A 97 -4.48 -2.13 16.70
C ARG A 97 -3.15 -1.56 17.19
N ASP A 98 -2.08 -1.76 16.44
CA ASP A 98 -0.75 -1.26 16.76
C ASP A 98 -0.58 0.22 16.40
N PHE A 99 -1.40 0.82 15.54
CA PHE A 99 -1.12 2.18 15.03
C PHE A 99 -2.33 3.01 14.57
N SER A 100 -3.53 2.44 14.46
CA SER A 100 -4.73 3.22 14.13
C SER A 100 -5.09 4.19 15.25
N GLY A 101 -5.63 5.34 14.87
CA GLY A 101 -6.13 6.36 15.80
C GLY A 101 -5.04 7.09 16.58
N ILE A 102 -3.76 6.89 16.24
CA ILE A 102 -2.67 7.57 16.92
C ILE A 102 -2.78 9.10 16.74
N LYS A 103 -2.52 9.83 17.82
CA LYS A 103 -2.49 11.30 17.85
C LYS A 103 -1.07 11.86 17.81
N HIS A 104 -0.08 11.01 18.07
CA HIS A 104 1.33 11.34 18.08
C HIS A 104 2.09 10.24 17.36
N LEU A 105 3.32 10.54 16.95
CA LEU A 105 4.23 9.55 16.38
C LEU A 105 4.34 8.32 17.30
N LYS A 106 4.34 7.14 16.71
CA LYS A 106 4.43 5.87 17.42
C LYS A 106 5.50 5.00 16.78
N LEU A 107 6.43 4.53 17.58
CA LEU A 107 7.45 3.57 17.14
C LEU A 107 6.89 2.15 17.29
N VAL A 108 6.85 1.41 16.19
CA VAL A 108 6.51 -0.02 16.17
C VAL A 108 7.71 -0.75 15.59
N GLY A 109 8.48 -1.41 16.45
CA GLY A 109 9.75 -2.04 16.07
C GLY A 109 10.76 -1.00 15.63
N ASP A 110 11.15 -1.05 14.36
CA ASP A 110 12.06 -0.10 13.70
C ASP A 110 11.34 0.83 12.71
N VAL A 111 10.01 0.90 12.78
CA VAL A 111 9.15 1.76 11.96
C VAL A 111 8.52 2.85 12.83
N LEU A 112 8.89 4.10 12.57
CA LEU A 112 8.28 5.27 13.17
C LEU A 112 7.06 5.69 12.34
N ILE A 113 5.88 5.44 12.89
CA ILE A 113 4.59 5.72 12.25
C ILE A 113 4.10 7.08 12.70
N MET A 114 3.78 7.93 11.73
CA MET A 114 3.31 9.29 11.91
C MET A 114 1.78 9.32 11.74
N PRO A 115 1.06 10.15 12.52
CA PRO A 115 -0.40 10.22 12.45
C PRO A 115 -0.87 10.67 11.06
N GLY A 116 -2.09 10.30 10.67
CA GLY A 116 -2.60 10.57 9.33
C GLY A 116 -2.61 12.05 8.94
N VAL A 117 -2.76 12.94 9.94
CA VAL A 117 -2.66 14.38 9.74
C VAL A 117 -1.29 14.85 9.23
N SER A 118 -0.22 14.08 9.49
CA SER A 118 1.13 14.51 9.15
C SER A 118 1.45 14.42 7.65
N PHE A 119 0.85 13.48 6.93
CA PHE A 119 1.14 13.22 5.52
C PHE A 119 -0.10 13.17 4.61
N ALA A 120 -1.30 13.04 5.19
CA ALA A 120 -2.55 12.84 4.48
C ALA A 120 -3.74 13.49 5.23
N ALA A 121 -3.57 14.72 5.70
CA ALA A 121 -4.61 15.41 6.49
C ALA A 121 -5.99 15.39 5.82
N THR A 122 -6.05 15.69 4.53
CA THR A 122 -7.30 15.74 3.77
C THR A 122 -8.02 14.38 3.73
N GLN A 123 -7.28 13.30 3.50
CA GLN A 123 -7.82 11.93 3.45
C GLN A 123 -8.37 11.47 4.81
N ASN A 124 -7.87 12.05 5.90
CA ASN A 124 -8.25 11.73 7.28
C ASN A 124 -9.22 12.77 7.89
N GLY A 125 -9.85 13.61 7.07
CA GLY A 125 -10.85 14.58 7.53
C GLY A 125 -10.29 15.85 8.19
N SER A 126 -9.00 16.12 8.02
CA SER A 126 -8.27 17.31 8.51
C SER A 126 -8.49 17.61 10.00
N PRO A 127 -8.22 16.64 10.90
CA PRO A 127 -8.41 16.82 12.34
C PRO A 127 -7.45 17.89 12.86
N ARG A 128 -7.97 18.86 13.63
CA ARG A 128 -7.18 19.98 14.18
C ARG A 128 -6.49 19.66 15.51
N ASP A 129 -6.75 18.49 16.10
CA ASP A 129 -6.28 18.08 17.42
C ASP A 129 -5.15 17.03 17.40
N ARG A 130 -4.53 16.75 16.24
CA ARG A 130 -3.64 15.58 16.05
C ARG A 130 -2.17 15.87 15.70
N GLY A 131 -1.67 17.05 16.04
CA GLY A 131 -0.27 17.44 15.83
C GLY A 131 -0.03 18.21 14.54
N ASP A 132 1.25 18.39 14.19
CA ASP A 132 1.67 19.24 13.07
C ASP A 132 1.42 18.59 11.70
N VAL A 133 1.23 19.45 10.68
CA VAL A 133 1.09 19.08 9.26
C VAL A 133 2.39 19.44 8.53
N PRO A 134 3.43 18.59 8.57
CA PRO A 134 4.69 18.84 7.87
C PRO A 134 4.56 18.73 6.34
N VAL A 135 3.58 17.98 5.83
CA VAL A 135 3.41 17.73 4.39
C VAL A 135 1.95 17.89 3.99
N THR A 136 1.70 18.64 2.91
CA THR A 136 0.39 18.74 2.26
C THR A 136 0.49 18.15 0.86
N HIS A 137 -0.29 17.11 0.58
CA HIS A 137 -0.28 16.43 -0.72
C HIS A 137 -1.37 16.99 -1.65
N HIS A 138 -0.97 17.42 -2.85
CA HIS A 138 -1.88 17.78 -3.95
C HIS A 138 -2.01 16.57 -4.88
N TYR A 139 -3.03 15.74 -4.67
CA TYR A 139 -3.18 14.46 -5.37
C TYR A 139 -3.53 14.63 -6.85
N GLU A 140 -2.76 13.97 -7.73
CA GLU A 140 -3.07 13.81 -9.16
C GLU A 140 -2.89 12.34 -9.57
N GLY A 141 -3.99 11.62 -9.77
CA GLY A 141 -3.98 10.19 -10.09
C GLY A 141 -3.75 9.90 -11.56
N SER A 142 -2.59 10.25 -12.11
CA SER A 142 -2.28 10.17 -13.55
C SER A 142 -2.48 8.78 -14.18
N TRP A 143 -2.36 7.71 -13.38
CA TRP A 143 -2.54 6.33 -13.84
C TRP A 143 -4.00 5.85 -13.86
N LYS A 144 -4.93 6.51 -13.16
CA LYS A 144 -6.33 6.07 -13.04
C LYS A 144 -7.03 5.99 -14.40
N GLN A 145 -6.68 6.88 -15.33
CA GLN A 145 -7.25 6.87 -16.67
C GLN A 145 -6.81 5.63 -17.47
N ALA A 146 -5.52 5.29 -17.40
CA ALA A 146 -4.98 4.10 -18.04
C ALA A 146 -5.58 2.80 -17.45
N ASP A 147 -5.82 2.75 -16.14
CA ASP A 147 -6.48 1.62 -15.48
C ASP A 147 -7.94 1.45 -15.92
N VAL A 148 -8.70 2.55 -16.01
CA VAL A 148 -10.08 2.53 -16.54
C VAL A 148 -10.11 2.01 -17.99
N GLU A 149 -9.17 2.45 -18.83
CA GLU A 149 -9.06 1.97 -20.20
C GLU A 149 -8.69 0.48 -20.28
N ALA A 150 -7.74 0.02 -19.46
CA ALA A 150 -7.37 -1.38 -19.37
C ALA A 150 -8.55 -2.27 -18.93
N ASN A 151 -9.33 -1.82 -17.95
CA ASN A 151 -10.52 -2.52 -17.47
C ASN A 151 -11.63 -2.60 -18.52
N LYS A 152 -11.79 -1.56 -19.36
CA LYS A 152 -12.69 -1.60 -20.53
C LYS A 152 -12.23 -2.63 -21.56
N ARG A 153 -10.92 -2.70 -21.87
CA ARG A 153 -10.37 -3.70 -22.81
C ARG A 153 -10.52 -5.13 -22.29
N LYS A 154 -10.25 -5.39 -21.01
CA LYS A 154 -10.52 -6.67 -20.34
C LYS A 154 -11.97 -7.10 -20.49
N SER A 155 -12.90 -6.18 -20.23
CA SER A 155 -14.35 -6.44 -20.30
C SER A 155 -14.81 -6.75 -21.71
N LYS A 156 -14.26 -6.04 -22.73
CA LYS A 156 -14.52 -6.32 -24.14
C LYS A 156 -14.02 -7.71 -24.54
N ARG A 157 -12.77 -8.04 -24.19
CA ARG A 157 -12.15 -9.35 -24.48
C ARG A 157 -12.92 -10.53 -23.84
N ARG A 158 -13.46 -10.34 -22.62
CA ARG A 158 -14.35 -11.33 -21.98
C ARG A 158 -15.67 -11.52 -22.73
N LYS A 159 -16.27 -10.45 -23.27
CA LYS A 159 -17.51 -10.55 -24.06
C LYS A 159 -17.27 -11.22 -25.40
N ASP A 160 -16.16 -10.92 -26.06
CA ASP A 160 -15.81 -11.50 -27.35
C ASP A 160 -15.55 -13.02 -27.23
N ASN A 161 -14.84 -13.45 -26.17
CA ASN A 161 -14.61 -14.88 -25.87
C ASN A 161 -15.87 -15.65 -25.39
N TRP A 162 -16.97 -14.97 -25.06
CA TRP A 162 -18.23 -15.62 -24.65
C TRP A 162 -19.11 -16.00 -25.86
N HIS A 163 -18.86 -15.40 -27.03
CA HIS A 163 -19.64 -15.62 -28.26
C HIS A 163 -18.92 -16.56 -29.24
N THR A 164 -17.87 -17.25 -28.79
CA THR A 164 -17.09 -18.26 -29.52
C THR A 164 -17.07 -19.55 -28.71
#